data_AF-A0AAW3B6Y1-F1
#
_entry.id   AF-A0AAW3B6Y1-F1
#
_cell.length_a   1.000
_cell.length_b   1.000
_cell.length_c   1.000
_cell.angle_alpha   90.00
_cell.angle_beta   90.00
_cell.angle_gamma   90.00
#
_symmetry.space_group_name_H-M   'P 1'
#
loop_
_entity.id
_entity.type
_entity.pdbx_description
1 polymer ?
#
loop_
_entity_poly.entity_id
_entity_poly.type
_entity_poly.pdbx_seq_one_letter_code
_entity_poly.pdbx_strand_id
1 'polypeptide(L)'
;MAEVFEKQLADAKTAFYADNYAEAEKVLRGMPQEDLKVQHNLVITRYLQHQLSSEQTLAALRASAEGTGEDPNMKAPGLMLQYEGHETAVYNQAVLYARSGQAHEAVLLLRRILENAQEIALSTLVYSLCLFHTLTKPIRKTMSRMSSRHDEELVQAVLTSNMEKLRVVPELMKLVEAAFADSSGLHDVFSDVENDQVKQAVHLNNLGVFSLSEDKLNVASLCFTKAEKTAASKPAGQHILRPIQYNVGLCALLREDYEGALHEFLSLQDSMKASALFWVRCAEAAVSCMQQGARKQCRADYERQQNTFSEMLQSGKVYSNFEFMLLPSATTVPGPAAIEPSRETTEKTALEQIATAAVQNALFLLVPKGHTFCSAVEAFPHEEALLQYAMLYWVALELSRRNYMAAAEAGQEMLNGHERHLLPPNLHATLLIYVVEALVHLNDPDRAMKVLRRTSLSSLVSGSNNDPVDAAQRSRVEALFVNLTISHILTGSWNQAHSIMESLLRKIYEVAPAGAAEYTPERDTMFTYCILEVFLELAQGNQEKAAEWMLKITWSI
;
A
#
# COMPACT_ATOMS: atom_id res chain seq x y z
N MET A 1 -17.45 -37.80 35.60
CA MET A 1 -16.48 -37.40 34.54
C MET A 1 -16.82 -36.05 33.93
N ALA A 2 -18.08 -35.78 33.56
CA ALA A 2 -18.51 -34.47 33.03
C ALA A 2 -18.22 -33.28 33.97
N GLU A 3 -18.51 -33.38 35.27
CA GLU A 3 -18.24 -32.29 36.24
C GLU A 3 -16.73 -31.99 36.44
N VAL A 4 -15.88 -33.01 36.33
CA VAL A 4 -14.42 -32.86 36.42
C VAL A 4 -13.88 -32.16 35.18
N PHE A 5 -14.44 -32.51 34.02
CA PHE A 5 -14.10 -31.92 32.73
C PHE A 5 -14.53 -30.44 32.64
N GLU A 6 -15.74 -30.10 33.09
CA GLU A 6 -16.22 -28.72 33.15
C GLU A 6 -15.37 -27.86 34.10
N LYS A 7 -14.97 -28.43 35.24
CA LYS A 7 -14.10 -27.74 36.20
C LYS A 7 -12.70 -27.50 35.63
N GLN A 8 -12.09 -28.49 34.99
CA GLN A 8 -10.78 -28.33 34.34
C GLN A 8 -10.82 -27.28 33.20
N LEU A 9 -11.91 -27.25 32.44
CA LEU A 9 -12.10 -26.24 31.42
C LEU A 9 -12.29 -24.83 32.02
N ALA A 10 -13.03 -24.71 33.11
CA ALA A 10 -13.16 -23.46 33.85
C ALA A 10 -11.81 -23.00 34.40
N ASP A 11 -11.00 -23.90 34.96
CA ASP A 11 -9.66 -23.61 35.45
C ASP A 11 -8.74 -23.13 34.31
N ALA A 12 -8.78 -23.80 33.15
CA ALA A 12 -8.05 -23.38 31.96
C ALA A 12 -8.51 -21.99 31.45
N LYS A 13 -9.83 -21.74 31.43
CA LYS A 13 -10.41 -20.45 31.05
C LYS A 13 -9.98 -19.32 32.00
N THR A 14 -9.93 -19.61 33.30
CA THR A 14 -9.49 -18.65 34.32
C THR A 14 -8.00 -18.33 34.17
N ALA A 15 -7.16 -19.36 33.94
CA ALA A 15 -5.74 -19.17 33.67
C ALA A 15 -5.48 -18.39 32.37
N PHE A 16 -6.28 -18.65 31.33
CA PHE A 16 -6.22 -17.94 30.05
C PHE A 16 -6.53 -16.45 30.19
N TYR A 17 -7.61 -16.08 30.90
CA TYR A 17 -7.94 -14.68 31.15
C TYR A 17 -6.98 -13.96 32.11
N ALA A 18 -6.19 -14.70 32.88
CA ALA A 18 -5.13 -14.16 33.72
C ALA A 18 -3.78 -14.04 33.00
N ASP A 19 -3.74 -14.18 31.66
CA ASP A 19 -2.53 -14.19 30.82
C ASP A 19 -1.50 -15.28 31.19
N ASN A 20 -1.90 -16.30 31.94
CA ASN A 20 -1.05 -17.43 32.30
C ASN A 20 -1.25 -18.59 31.31
N TYR A 21 -0.81 -18.38 30.08
CA TYR A 21 -0.98 -19.34 28.99
C TYR A 21 -0.26 -20.67 29.23
N ALA A 22 0.84 -20.67 30.00
CA ALA A 22 1.58 -21.88 30.34
C ALA A 22 0.77 -22.80 31.27
N GLU A 23 0.09 -22.25 32.28
CA GLU A 23 -0.79 -23.04 33.14
C GLU A 23 -2.05 -23.47 32.40
N ALA A 24 -2.61 -22.62 31.53
CA ALA A 24 -3.73 -23.01 30.66
C ALA A 24 -3.36 -24.19 29.75
N GLU A 25 -2.17 -24.17 29.14
CA GLU A 25 -1.69 -25.29 28.32
C GLU A 25 -1.51 -26.58 29.13
N LYS A 26 -0.94 -26.47 30.34
CA LYS A 26 -0.74 -27.63 31.22
C LYS A 26 -2.07 -28.29 31.59
N VAL A 27 -3.10 -27.50 31.89
CA VAL A 27 -4.45 -27.99 32.17
C VAL A 27 -5.06 -28.64 30.91
N LEU A 28 -4.96 -28.00 29.74
CA LEU A 28 -5.50 -28.52 28.48
C LEU A 28 -4.81 -29.80 27.99
N ARG A 29 -3.48 -29.95 28.22
CA ARG A 29 -2.76 -31.21 27.92
C ARG A 29 -3.19 -32.37 28.82
N GLY A 30 -3.71 -32.07 30.02
CA GLY A 30 -4.25 -33.07 30.94
C GLY A 30 -5.65 -33.58 30.58
N MET A 31 -6.29 -33.00 29.56
CA MET A 31 -7.63 -33.36 29.09
C MET A 31 -7.56 -34.34 27.90
N PRO A 32 -8.65 -35.08 27.60
CA PRO A 32 -8.72 -35.98 26.44
C PRO A 32 -8.39 -35.25 25.13
N GLN A 33 -7.37 -35.73 24.42
CA GLN A 33 -6.91 -35.11 23.17
C GLN A 33 -7.78 -35.47 21.95
N GLU A 34 -8.74 -36.38 22.11
CA GLU A 34 -9.73 -36.71 21.08
C GLU A 34 -10.83 -35.63 20.94
N ASP A 35 -10.92 -34.72 21.93
CA ASP A 35 -11.88 -33.62 21.90
C ASP A 35 -11.33 -32.43 21.09
N LEU A 36 -11.99 -32.12 19.97
CA LEU A 36 -11.64 -31.01 19.08
C LEU A 36 -11.61 -29.65 19.80
N LYS A 37 -12.41 -29.46 20.85
CA LYS A 37 -12.43 -28.22 21.64
C LYS A 37 -11.15 -28.05 22.46
N VAL A 38 -10.65 -29.14 23.04
CA VAL A 38 -9.37 -29.14 23.77
C VAL A 38 -8.23 -28.89 22.80
N GLN A 39 -8.25 -29.53 21.62
CA GLN A 39 -7.24 -29.31 20.58
C GLN A 39 -7.24 -27.87 20.09
N HIS A 40 -8.41 -27.29 19.79
CA HIS A 40 -8.54 -25.91 19.34
C HIS A 40 -7.99 -24.91 20.36
N ASN A 41 -8.41 -25.03 21.62
CA ASN A 41 -7.94 -24.16 22.69
C ASN A 41 -6.44 -24.35 22.97
N LEU A 42 -5.91 -25.56 22.84
CA LEU A 42 -4.50 -25.85 22.98
C LEU A 42 -3.67 -25.19 21.86
N VAL A 43 -4.14 -25.25 20.62
CA VAL A 43 -3.50 -24.60 19.46
C VAL A 43 -3.42 -23.08 19.65
N ILE A 44 -4.53 -22.45 20.06
CA ILE A 44 -4.56 -21.01 20.35
C ILE A 44 -3.64 -20.66 21.53
N THR A 45 -3.65 -21.46 22.59
CA THR A 45 -2.78 -21.23 23.76
C THR A 45 -1.30 -21.32 23.38
N ARG A 46 -0.92 -22.28 22.54
CA ARG A 46 0.47 -22.42 22.03
C ARG A 46 0.86 -21.30 21.09
N TYR A 47 -0.08 -20.80 20.27
CA TYR A 47 0.13 -19.62 19.44
C TYR A 47 0.42 -18.37 20.30
N LEU A 48 -0.37 -18.14 21.35
CA LEU A 48 -0.15 -17.02 22.28
C LEU A 48 1.14 -17.17 23.10
N GLN A 49 1.64 -18.38 23.32
CA GLN A 49 2.97 -18.61 23.89
C GLN A 49 4.13 -18.47 22.88
N HIS A 50 3.85 -18.10 21.63
CA HIS A 50 4.84 -18.03 20.55
C HIS A 50 5.52 -19.38 20.22
N GLN A 51 4.90 -20.50 20.59
CA GLN A 51 5.40 -21.85 20.24
C GLN A 51 5.03 -22.26 18.81
N LEU A 52 3.97 -21.68 18.24
CA LEU A 52 3.50 -21.95 16.88
C LEU A 52 3.52 -20.67 16.04
N SER A 53 3.90 -20.79 14.76
CA SER A 53 3.72 -19.72 13.79
C SER A 53 2.24 -19.55 13.41
N SER A 54 1.88 -18.41 12.80
CA SER A 54 0.53 -18.17 12.26
C SER A 54 0.14 -19.25 11.23
N GLU A 55 1.06 -19.65 10.35
CA GLU A 55 0.86 -20.70 9.34
C GLU A 55 0.61 -22.07 9.97
N GLN A 56 1.42 -22.45 10.97
CA GLN A 56 1.25 -23.72 11.69
C GLN A 56 -0.07 -23.75 12.47
N THR A 57 -0.44 -22.62 13.05
CA THR A 57 -1.71 -22.45 13.76
C THR A 57 -2.87 -22.59 12.80
N LEU A 58 -2.85 -21.90 11.66
CA LEU A 58 -3.88 -22.00 10.63
C LEU A 58 -4.02 -23.42 10.07
N ALA A 59 -2.90 -24.10 9.81
CA ALA A 59 -2.91 -25.49 9.35
C ALA A 59 -3.54 -26.44 10.39
N ALA A 60 -3.20 -26.28 11.68
CA ALA A 60 -3.78 -27.09 12.76
C ALA A 60 -5.28 -26.81 12.94
N LEU A 61 -5.70 -25.55 12.81
CA LEU A 61 -7.11 -25.16 12.87
C LEU A 61 -7.92 -25.68 11.68
N ARG A 62 -7.33 -25.70 10.47
CA ARG A 62 -7.96 -26.28 9.26
C ARG A 62 -8.06 -27.80 9.34
N ALA A 63 -7.00 -28.50 9.75
CA ALA A 63 -7.02 -29.96 9.89
C ALA A 63 -8.09 -30.44 10.90
N SER A 64 -8.29 -29.67 11.97
CA SER A 64 -9.36 -29.88 12.94
C SER A 64 -10.76 -29.59 12.37
N ALA A 65 -10.87 -28.67 11.41
CA ALA A 65 -12.12 -28.26 10.77
C ALA A 65 -12.53 -29.13 9.56
N GLU A 66 -11.57 -29.73 8.84
CA GLU A 66 -11.80 -30.51 7.61
C GLU A 66 -11.87 -32.03 7.86
N GLY A 67 -11.53 -32.50 9.06
CA GLY A 67 -11.55 -33.93 9.39
C GLY A 67 -10.52 -34.77 8.60
N THR A 68 -9.53 -34.12 7.99
CA THR A 68 -8.48 -34.72 7.15
C THR A 68 -7.20 -35.01 7.94
N GLY A 69 -7.32 -35.30 9.23
CA GLY A 69 -6.28 -36.09 9.90
C GLY A 69 -6.24 -37.46 9.25
N GLU A 70 -5.07 -37.88 8.76
CA GLU A 70 -4.85 -39.23 8.23
C GLU A 70 -5.15 -40.29 9.31
N ASP A 71 -6.41 -40.67 9.46
CA ASP A 71 -6.81 -41.86 10.22
C ASP A 71 -7.95 -42.59 9.47
N PRO A 72 -7.71 -43.78 8.87
CA PRO A 72 -8.63 -44.42 7.92
C PRO A 72 -9.95 -44.95 8.50
N ASN A 73 -10.27 -44.69 9.76
CA ASN A 73 -11.43 -45.30 10.45
C ASN A 73 -12.49 -44.32 10.99
N MET A 74 -12.41 -43.02 10.68
CA MET A 74 -13.53 -42.12 10.97
C MET A 74 -14.45 -41.94 9.76
N LYS A 75 -15.55 -42.70 9.76
CA LYS A 75 -16.76 -42.33 9.02
C LYS A 75 -17.20 -40.95 9.50
N ALA A 76 -17.34 -39.99 8.59
CA ALA A 76 -17.97 -38.72 8.87
C ALA A 76 -19.34 -38.91 9.54
N PRO A 77 -19.66 -38.07 10.53
CA PRO A 77 -20.99 -37.49 10.62
C PRO A 77 -20.92 -35.97 10.71
N GLY A 78 -22.00 -35.34 10.27
CA GLY A 78 -22.13 -33.89 10.19
C GLY A 78 -22.12 -33.16 11.53
N LEU A 79 -22.03 -31.83 11.42
CA LEU A 79 -22.43 -30.80 12.39
C LEU A 79 -22.67 -31.32 13.83
N MET A 80 -21.69 -31.08 14.71
CA MET A 80 -21.92 -31.10 16.16
C MET A 80 -21.77 -29.68 16.73
N LEU A 81 -22.89 -29.14 17.20
CA LEU A 81 -22.98 -27.92 17.99
C LEU A 81 -23.35 -28.30 19.43
N GLN A 82 -22.54 -27.85 20.40
CA GLN A 82 -22.92 -27.37 21.75
C GLN A 82 -21.67 -27.07 22.60
N TYR A 83 -20.97 -25.98 22.28
CA TYR A 83 -20.15 -25.09 23.15
C TYR A 83 -19.61 -23.95 22.26
N GLU A 84 -18.83 -23.00 22.79
CA GLU A 84 -17.86 -22.19 22.02
C GLU A 84 -17.09 -23.12 21.04
N GLY A 85 -17.60 -23.23 19.81
CA GLY A 85 -17.53 -24.45 18.99
C GLY A 85 -16.74 -24.30 17.70
N HIS A 86 -17.15 -25.02 16.64
CA HIS A 86 -16.56 -24.93 15.31
C HIS A 86 -16.56 -23.49 14.79
N GLU A 87 -17.59 -22.70 15.09
CA GLU A 87 -17.72 -21.31 14.69
C GLU A 87 -16.71 -20.41 15.40
N THR A 88 -16.36 -20.72 16.66
CA THR A 88 -15.27 -20.05 17.37
C THR A 88 -13.91 -20.41 16.76
N ALA A 89 -13.75 -21.63 16.26
CA ALA A 89 -12.56 -22.02 15.49
C ALA A 89 -12.48 -21.31 14.14
N VAL A 90 -13.58 -21.24 13.40
CA VAL A 90 -13.69 -20.49 12.14
C VAL A 90 -13.46 -19.00 12.37
N TYR A 91 -14.00 -18.42 13.45
CA TYR A 91 -13.73 -17.05 13.85
C TYR A 91 -12.23 -16.83 14.15
N ASN A 92 -11.60 -17.71 14.92
CA ASN A 92 -10.17 -17.61 15.21
C ASN A 92 -9.32 -17.74 13.94
N GLN A 93 -9.71 -18.59 12.98
CA GLN A 93 -9.09 -18.63 11.66
C GLN A 93 -9.24 -17.27 10.95
N ALA A 94 -10.45 -16.70 10.92
CA ALA A 94 -10.70 -15.39 10.32
C ALA A 94 -9.87 -14.27 10.97
N VAL A 95 -9.72 -14.27 12.30
CA VAL A 95 -8.86 -13.33 13.03
C VAL A 95 -7.39 -13.51 12.62
N LEU A 96 -6.92 -14.74 12.49
CA LEU A 96 -5.54 -15.01 12.06
C LEU A 96 -5.30 -14.58 10.61
N TYR A 97 -6.25 -14.82 9.70
CA TYR A 97 -6.18 -14.30 8.33
C TYR A 97 -6.14 -12.78 8.31
N ALA A 98 -7.07 -12.12 9.01
CA ALA A 98 -7.13 -10.67 9.09
C ALA A 98 -5.82 -10.08 9.66
N ARG A 99 -5.26 -10.70 10.70
CA ARG A 99 -3.96 -10.31 11.30
C ARG A 99 -2.78 -10.55 10.35
N SER A 100 -2.85 -11.60 9.54
CA SER A 100 -1.82 -11.86 8.53
C SER A 100 -1.94 -10.95 7.31
N GLY A 101 -2.98 -10.13 7.20
CA GLY A 101 -3.23 -9.25 6.06
C GLY A 101 -3.97 -9.92 4.89
N GLN A 102 -4.62 -11.06 5.12
CA GLN A 102 -5.47 -11.80 4.18
C GLN A 102 -6.95 -11.48 4.45
N ALA A 103 -7.37 -10.27 4.04
CA ALA A 103 -8.70 -9.75 4.38
C ALA A 103 -9.83 -10.51 3.67
N HIS A 104 -9.60 -10.97 2.43
CA HIS A 104 -10.63 -11.65 1.64
C HIS A 104 -11.04 -12.99 2.27
N GLU A 105 -10.06 -13.79 2.64
CA GLU A 105 -10.20 -15.09 3.30
C GLU A 105 -10.89 -14.94 4.65
N ALA A 106 -10.51 -13.90 5.42
CA ALA A 106 -11.20 -13.56 6.66
C ALA A 106 -12.67 -13.22 6.40
N VAL A 107 -12.97 -12.37 5.42
CA VAL A 107 -14.33 -11.96 5.07
C VAL A 107 -15.18 -13.15 4.60
N LEU A 108 -14.64 -14.09 3.82
CA LEU A 108 -15.36 -15.30 3.40
C LEU A 108 -15.79 -16.16 4.59
N LEU A 109 -14.89 -16.38 5.56
CA LEU A 109 -15.20 -17.14 6.76
C LEU A 109 -16.21 -16.42 7.65
N LEU A 110 -16.07 -15.10 7.81
CA LEU A 110 -16.98 -14.29 8.61
C LEU A 110 -18.37 -14.22 7.97
N ARG A 111 -18.48 -14.08 6.64
CA ARG A 111 -19.75 -14.11 5.91
C ARG A 111 -20.51 -15.40 6.18
N ARG A 112 -19.81 -16.55 6.12
CA ARG A 112 -20.40 -17.86 6.42
C ARG A 112 -20.94 -17.96 7.86
N ILE A 113 -20.27 -17.32 8.84
CA ILE A 113 -20.78 -17.23 10.21
C ILE A 113 -22.05 -16.36 10.23
N LEU A 114 -22.04 -15.20 9.60
CA LEU A 114 -23.18 -14.27 9.59
C LEU A 114 -24.42 -14.84 8.89
N GLU A 115 -24.25 -15.61 7.81
CA GLU A 115 -25.34 -16.30 7.10
C GLU A 115 -26.08 -17.32 8.00
N ASN A 116 -25.39 -17.89 8.98
CA ASN A 116 -25.94 -18.89 9.91
C ASN A 116 -26.28 -18.30 11.30
N ALA A 117 -26.52 -16.99 11.38
CA ALA A 117 -26.65 -16.25 12.64
C ALA A 117 -27.66 -16.79 13.67
N GLN A 118 -28.65 -17.59 13.25
CA GLN A 118 -29.66 -18.15 14.16
C GLN A 118 -29.13 -19.29 15.04
N GLU A 119 -28.08 -19.98 14.60
CA GLU A 119 -27.54 -21.20 15.24
C GLU A 119 -26.27 -20.92 16.07
N ILE A 120 -25.82 -19.66 16.10
CA ILE A 120 -24.51 -19.29 16.63
C ILE A 120 -24.63 -18.61 18.00
N ALA A 121 -23.67 -18.87 18.87
CA ALA A 121 -23.55 -18.17 20.15
C ALA A 121 -23.43 -16.66 19.96
N LEU A 122 -24.21 -15.90 20.72
CA LEU A 122 -24.31 -14.43 20.58
C LEU A 122 -22.95 -13.72 20.63
N SER A 123 -22.03 -14.16 21.49
CA SER A 123 -20.68 -13.57 21.58
C SER A 123 -19.89 -13.74 20.27
N THR A 124 -19.80 -14.97 19.75
CA THR A 124 -19.08 -15.28 18.51
C THR A 124 -19.70 -14.55 17.32
N LEU A 125 -21.04 -14.47 17.28
CA LEU A 125 -21.77 -13.74 16.26
C LEU A 125 -21.44 -12.24 16.28
N VAL A 126 -21.43 -11.61 17.45
CA VAL A 126 -21.13 -10.18 17.60
C VAL A 126 -19.68 -9.86 17.26
N TYR A 127 -18.73 -10.66 17.76
CA TYR A 127 -17.32 -10.49 17.39
C TYR A 127 -17.10 -10.64 15.88
N SER A 128 -17.78 -11.60 15.26
CA SER A 128 -17.71 -11.81 13.81
C SER A 128 -18.32 -10.65 13.04
N LEU A 129 -19.47 -10.12 13.49
CA LEU A 129 -20.14 -8.97 12.91
C LEU A 129 -19.26 -7.72 12.95
N CYS A 130 -18.66 -7.41 14.11
CA CYS A 130 -17.79 -6.24 14.28
C CYS A 130 -16.53 -6.34 13.40
N LEU A 131 -15.90 -7.52 13.34
CA LEU A 131 -14.72 -7.73 12.49
C LEU A 131 -15.10 -7.67 11.01
N PHE A 132 -16.21 -8.30 10.61
CA PHE A 132 -16.72 -8.26 9.24
C PHE A 132 -17.02 -6.83 8.79
N HIS A 133 -17.73 -6.06 9.63
CA HIS A 133 -18.01 -4.65 9.35
C HIS A 133 -16.71 -3.85 9.20
N THR A 134 -15.73 -4.07 10.06
CA THR A 134 -14.44 -3.36 10.01
C THR A 134 -13.65 -3.67 8.73
N LEU A 135 -13.66 -4.93 8.28
CA LEU A 135 -12.96 -5.36 7.07
C LEU A 135 -13.69 -4.94 5.77
N THR A 136 -15.00 -4.73 5.82
CA THR A 136 -15.83 -4.39 4.65
C THR A 136 -16.18 -2.91 4.55
N LYS A 137 -16.11 -2.15 5.65
CA LYS A 137 -16.41 -0.71 5.68
C LYS A 137 -15.42 0.04 4.77
N PRO A 138 -15.90 0.79 3.78
CA PRO A 138 -15.02 1.60 2.94
C PRO A 138 -14.45 2.75 3.77
N ILE A 139 -13.15 2.68 4.09
CA ILE A 139 -12.42 3.82 4.65
C ILE A 139 -12.18 4.78 3.49
N ARG A 140 -12.64 6.03 3.63
CA ARG A 140 -12.46 7.09 2.63
C ARG A 140 -10.98 7.09 2.18
N LYS A 141 -10.75 6.89 0.88
CA LYS A 141 -9.45 6.85 0.18
C LYS A 141 -8.70 5.50 0.05
N THR A 142 -9.14 4.39 0.66
CA THR A 142 -8.53 3.07 0.36
C THR A 142 -9.36 2.28 -0.65
N MET A 143 -8.72 1.95 -1.78
CA MET A 143 -9.33 1.17 -2.85
C MET A 143 -9.49 -0.29 -2.43
N SER A 144 -10.70 -0.66 -2.02
CA SER A 144 -11.35 -1.91 -2.41
C SER A 144 -12.80 -1.87 -1.94
N ARG A 145 -13.76 -1.94 -2.87
CA ARG A 145 -15.15 -2.24 -2.52
C ARG A 145 -15.24 -3.74 -2.23
N MET A 146 -14.82 -4.14 -1.03
CA MET A 146 -15.10 -5.49 -0.52
C MET A 146 -16.55 -5.63 -0.05
N SER A 147 -17.22 -4.51 0.23
CA SER A 147 -18.66 -4.48 0.57
C SER A 147 -19.49 -4.61 -0.69
N SER A 148 -20.26 -5.71 -0.78
CA SER A 148 -21.39 -5.82 -1.69
C SER A 148 -22.67 -5.32 -1.02
N ARG A 149 -23.67 -4.91 -1.81
CA ARG A 149 -25.01 -4.59 -1.28
C ARG A 149 -25.60 -5.74 -0.44
N HIS A 150 -25.26 -6.98 -0.81
CA HIS A 150 -25.64 -8.16 -0.07
C HIS A 150 -25.01 -8.20 1.34
N ASP A 151 -23.76 -7.77 1.49
CA ASP A 151 -23.07 -7.71 2.78
C ASP A 151 -23.69 -6.68 3.72
N GLU A 152 -24.13 -5.53 3.19
CA GLU A 152 -24.85 -4.51 3.96
C GLU A 152 -26.23 -5.01 4.43
N GLU A 153 -26.97 -5.68 3.54
CA GLU A 153 -28.25 -6.31 3.85
C GLU A 153 -28.09 -7.42 4.92
N LEU A 154 -27.01 -8.21 4.84
CA LEU A 154 -26.68 -9.24 5.82
C LEU A 154 -26.37 -8.63 7.20
N VAL A 155 -25.54 -7.60 7.26
CA VAL A 155 -25.23 -6.87 8.51
C VAL A 155 -26.50 -6.33 9.15
N GLN A 156 -27.35 -5.68 8.35
CA GLN A 156 -28.61 -5.13 8.83
C GLN A 156 -29.57 -6.21 9.33
N ALA A 157 -29.66 -7.36 8.63
CA ALA A 157 -30.49 -8.48 9.03
C ALA A 157 -30.03 -9.07 10.38
N VAL A 158 -28.73 -9.32 10.54
CA VAL A 158 -28.16 -9.88 11.77
C VAL A 158 -28.38 -8.95 12.96
N LEU A 159 -28.16 -7.63 12.79
CA LEU A 159 -28.43 -6.64 13.83
C LEU A 159 -29.90 -6.66 14.21
N THR A 160 -30.80 -6.49 13.24
CA THR A 160 -32.25 -6.39 13.48
C THR A 160 -32.79 -7.61 14.22
N SER A 161 -32.36 -8.81 13.83
CA SER A 161 -32.81 -10.07 14.46
C SER A 161 -32.25 -10.31 15.87
N ASN A 162 -31.17 -9.62 16.28
CA ASN A 162 -30.50 -9.86 17.57
C ASN A 162 -30.46 -8.64 18.50
N MET A 163 -30.98 -7.48 18.09
CA MET A 163 -30.98 -6.25 18.90
C MET A 163 -31.57 -6.43 20.30
N GLU A 164 -32.66 -7.19 20.43
CA GLU A 164 -33.29 -7.43 21.73
C GLU A 164 -32.38 -8.22 22.67
N LYS A 165 -31.66 -9.23 22.14
CA LYS A 165 -30.69 -10.03 22.90
C LYS A 165 -29.45 -9.19 23.26
N LEU A 166 -29.01 -8.32 22.35
CA LEU A 166 -27.88 -7.42 22.55
C LEU A 166 -28.11 -6.41 23.68
N ARG A 167 -29.31 -5.85 23.79
CA ARG A 167 -29.67 -4.89 24.87
C ARG A 167 -29.55 -5.50 26.27
N VAL A 168 -29.63 -6.81 26.39
CA VAL A 168 -29.51 -7.54 27.67
C VAL A 168 -28.05 -7.76 28.08
N VAL A 169 -27.09 -7.61 27.14
CA VAL A 169 -25.65 -7.78 27.40
C VAL A 169 -24.90 -6.47 27.10
N PRO A 170 -24.75 -5.58 28.10
CA PRO A 170 -24.19 -4.24 27.90
C PRO A 170 -22.78 -4.23 27.30
N GLU A 171 -21.95 -5.21 27.62
CA GLU A 171 -20.58 -5.32 27.12
C GLU A 171 -20.53 -5.55 25.60
N LEU A 172 -21.39 -6.42 25.09
CA LEU A 172 -21.48 -6.69 23.65
C LEU A 172 -22.14 -5.53 22.91
N MET A 173 -23.12 -4.86 23.52
CA MET A 173 -23.73 -3.66 22.95
C MET A 173 -22.71 -2.53 22.78
N LYS A 174 -21.87 -2.27 23.80
CA LYS A 174 -20.77 -1.29 23.69
C LYS A 174 -19.80 -1.61 22.57
N LEU A 175 -19.51 -2.89 22.33
CA LEU A 175 -18.62 -3.31 21.25
C LEU A 175 -19.24 -3.02 19.86
N VAL A 176 -20.54 -3.26 19.70
CA VAL A 176 -21.27 -2.91 18.48
C VAL A 176 -21.29 -1.38 18.31
N GLU A 177 -21.63 -0.62 19.35
CA GLU A 177 -21.59 0.85 19.30
C GLU A 177 -20.21 1.36 18.90
N ALA A 178 -19.12 0.79 19.44
CA ALA A 178 -17.77 1.14 19.08
C ALA A 178 -17.40 0.82 17.61
N ALA A 179 -17.77 -0.38 17.14
CA ALA A 179 -17.45 -0.81 15.78
C ALA A 179 -18.20 -0.01 14.71
N PHE A 180 -19.40 0.48 15.05
CA PHE A 180 -20.25 1.26 14.14
C PHE A 180 -20.19 2.77 14.39
N ALA A 181 -19.46 3.24 15.41
CA ALA A 181 -19.29 4.66 15.71
C ALA A 181 -18.57 5.42 14.59
N ASP A 182 -18.96 6.69 14.42
CA ASP A 182 -18.25 7.66 13.61
C ASP A 182 -17.16 8.38 14.42
N SER A 183 -16.21 9.04 13.73
CA SER A 183 -14.96 9.54 14.32
C SER A 183 -15.12 10.51 15.51
N SER A 184 -16.27 11.17 15.64
CA SER A 184 -16.57 12.11 16.72
C SER A 184 -17.02 11.48 18.04
N GLY A 185 -17.55 10.26 18.05
CA GLY A 185 -18.13 9.62 19.25
C GLY A 185 -17.21 8.67 20.00
N LEU A 186 -16.06 8.31 19.42
CA LEU A 186 -15.17 7.26 19.95
C LEU A 186 -14.36 7.66 21.18
N HIS A 187 -14.12 8.96 21.38
CA HIS A 187 -13.48 9.46 22.60
C HIS A 187 -14.31 9.17 23.85
N ASP A 188 -15.64 9.19 23.71
CA ASP A 188 -16.58 8.93 24.80
C ASP A 188 -16.73 7.43 25.11
N VAL A 189 -16.53 6.57 24.10
CA VAL A 189 -16.67 5.10 24.24
C VAL A 189 -15.51 4.47 25.04
N PHE A 190 -14.34 5.13 25.10
CA PHE A 190 -13.11 4.55 25.66
C PHE A 190 -12.41 5.42 26.71
N SER A 191 -13.13 6.33 27.36
CA SER A 191 -12.59 7.28 28.36
C SER A 191 -12.11 6.63 29.68
N ASP A 192 -12.54 5.41 30.01
CA ASP A 192 -12.29 4.75 31.32
C ASP A 192 -11.01 3.88 31.39
N VAL A 193 -9.98 4.15 30.59
CA VAL A 193 -8.88 3.18 30.34
C VAL A 193 -7.57 3.48 31.11
N GLU A 194 -7.53 4.52 31.94
CA GLU A 194 -6.28 5.07 32.51
C GLU A 194 -5.41 4.08 33.32
N ASN A 195 -5.97 3.00 33.87
CA ASN A 195 -5.26 2.07 34.74
C ASN A 195 -4.68 0.82 34.04
N ASP A 196 -5.01 0.55 32.77
CA ASP A 196 -4.54 -0.64 32.05
C ASP A 196 -3.75 -0.27 30.78
N GLN A 197 -2.43 -0.45 30.86
CA GLN A 197 -1.50 -0.13 29.77
C GLN A 197 -1.79 -0.88 28.45
N VAL A 198 -2.30 -2.12 28.49
CA VAL A 198 -2.61 -2.86 27.26
C VAL A 198 -3.82 -2.24 26.58
N LYS A 199 -4.87 -1.95 27.35
CA LYS A 199 -6.06 -1.26 26.84
C LYS A 199 -5.73 0.17 26.39
N GLN A 200 -4.81 0.85 27.07
CA GLN A 200 -4.34 2.18 26.67
C GLN A 200 -3.60 2.14 25.32
N ALA A 201 -2.76 1.13 25.09
CA ALA A 201 -2.09 0.93 23.79
C ALA A 201 -3.11 0.68 22.66
N VAL A 202 -4.12 -0.16 22.90
CA VAL A 202 -5.21 -0.40 21.94
C VAL A 202 -6.00 0.88 21.66
N HIS A 203 -6.33 1.65 22.69
CA HIS A 203 -7.04 2.93 22.56
C HIS A 203 -6.25 3.92 21.68
N LEU A 204 -4.96 4.09 21.98
CA LEU A 204 -4.09 4.99 21.21
C LEU A 204 -3.93 4.52 19.76
N ASN A 205 -3.82 3.21 19.52
CA ASN A 205 -3.77 2.67 18.18
C ASN A 205 -5.05 2.98 17.40
N ASN A 206 -6.22 2.75 18.00
CA ASN A 206 -7.50 3.03 17.35
C ASN A 206 -7.63 4.53 17.04
N LEU A 207 -7.31 5.40 18.00
CA LEU A 207 -7.30 6.86 17.78
C LEU A 207 -6.36 7.27 16.63
N GLY A 208 -5.22 6.60 16.51
CA GLY A 208 -4.29 6.78 15.39
C GLY A 208 -4.92 6.41 14.05
N VAL A 209 -5.61 5.27 13.96
CA VAL A 209 -6.32 4.83 12.74
C VAL A 209 -7.41 5.84 12.35
N PHE A 210 -8.17 6.37 13.31
CA PHE A 210 -9.16 7.41 13.04
C PHE A 210 -8.52 8.70 12.54
N SER A 211 -7.47 9.17 13.22
CA SER A 211 -6.71 10.36 12.80
C SER A 211 -6.14 10.19 11.39
N LEU A 212 -5.69 8.98 11.05
CA LEU A 212 -5.20 8.64 9.72
C LEU A 212 -6.33 8.71 8.67
N SER A 213 -7.54 8.22 9.00
CA SER A 213 -8.71 8.32 8.12
C SER A 213 -9.18 9.77 7.89
N GLU A 214 -8.86 10.68 8.82
CA GLU A 214 -9.11 12.12 8.72
C GLU A 214 -7.94 12.91 8.09
N ASP A 215 -6.94 12.22 7.52
CA ASP A 215 -5.75 12.82 6.90
C ASP A 215 -4.86 13.64 7.87
N LYS A 216 -5.03 13.43 9.19
CA LYS A 216 -4.24 14.08 10.24
C LYS A 216 -2.99 13.24 10.54
N LEU A 217 -2.11 13.09 9.54
CA LEU A 217 -0.94 12.20 9.58
C LEU A 217 -0.02 12.44 10.80
N ASN A 218 0.20 13.70 11.19
CA ASN A 218 1.04 14.04 12.35
C ASN A 218 0.43 13.56 13.68
N VAL A 219 -0.89 13.68 13.84
CA VAL A 219 -1.61 13.22 15.04
C VAL A 219 -1.61 11.70 15.07
N ALA A 220 -1.89 11.06 13.94
CA ALA A 220 -1.84 9.60 13.80
C ALA A 220 -0.47 9.03 14.19
N SER A 221 0.61 9.64 13.69
CA SER A 221 1.99 9.24 14.00
C SER A 221 2.30 9.33 15.50
N LEU A 222 1.88 10.40 16.18
CA LEU A 222 2.04 10.55 17.64
C LEU A 222 1.27 9.48 18.40
N CYS A 223 0.02 9.20 18.00
CA CYS A 223 -0.81 8.17 18.59
C CYS A 223 -0.17 6.78 18.46
N PHE A 224 0.29 6.40 17.26
CA PHE A 224 0.93 5.10 17.03
C PHE A 224 2.26 4.96 17.79
N THR A 225 3.11 5.98 17.78
CA THR A 225 4.39 5.95 18.53
C THR A 225 4.16 5.77 20.03
N LYS A 226 3.13 6.42 20.58
CA LYS A 226 2.77 6.27 22.01
C LYS A 226 2.16 4.90 22.27
N ALA A 227 1.32 4.39 21.39
CA ALA A 227 0.74 3.04 21.46
C ALA A 227 1.84 1.97 21.48
N GLU A 228 2.83 2.08 20.58
CA GLU A 228 3.93 1.14 20.44
C GLU A 228 4.78 1.08 21.72
N LYS A 229 5.21 2.23 22.24
CA LYS A 229 5.96 2.32 23.49
C LYS A 229 5.19 1.74 24.68
N THR A 230 3.88 1.94 24.69
CA THR A 230 3.02 1.43 25.76
C THR A 230 2.86 -0.09 25.65
N ALA A 231 2.66 -0.62 24.44
CA ALA A 231 2.57 -2.06 24.18
C ALA A 231 3.88 -2.80 24.47
N ALA A 232 5.03 -2.20 24.15
CA ALA A 232 6.34 -2.80 24.39
C ALA A 232 6.69 -2.94 25.88
N SER A 233 6.01 -2.22 26.76
CA SER A 233 6.31 -2.20 28.21
C SER A 233 5.90 -3.48 28.97
N LYS A 234 5.01 -4.30 28.41
CA LYS A 234 4.50 -5.54 29.04
C LYS A 234 4.56 -6.75 28.10
N PRO A 235 4.79 -7.98 28.63
CA PRO A 235 4.74 -9.21 27.83
C PRO A 235 3.41 -9.42 27.12
N ALA A 236 2.28 -9.15 27.78
CA ALA A 236 0.94 -9.25 27.17
C ALA A 236 0.73 -8.28 25.99
N GLY A 237 1.50 -7.18 25.94
CA GLY A 237 1.46 -6.22 24.84
C GLY A 237 2.12 -6.70 23.55
N GLN A 238 2.91 -7.79 23.59
CA GLN A 238 3.57 -8.33 22.40
C GLN A 238 2.57 -8.78 21.31
N HIS A 239 1.37 -9.20 21.70
CA HIS A 239 0.33 -9.63 20.75
C HIS A 239 -0.32 -8.49 19.97
N ILE A 240 -0.31 -7.28 20.52
CA ILE A 240 -0.87 -6.08 19.89
C ILE A 240 0.21 -5.20 19.24
N LEU A 241 1.49 -5.47 19.53
CA LEU A 241 2.61 -4.68 19.03
C LEU A 241 2.71 -4.74 17.50
N ARG A 242 2.56 -5.92 16.89
CA ARG A 242 2.71 -6.09 15.43
C ARG A 242 1.70 -5.27 14.60
N PRO A 243 0.38 -5.30 14.90
CA PRO A 243 -0.57 -4.39 14.24
C PRO A 243 -0.23 -2.90 14.43
N ILE A 244 0.28 -2.51 15.60
CA ILE A 244 0.68 -1.13 15.86
C ILE A 244 1.88 -0.75 14.99
N GLN A 245 2.91 -1.59 14.93
CA GLN A 245 4.10 -1.39 14.09
C GLN A 245 3.75 -1.28 12.61
N TYR A 246 2.80 -2.10 12.12
CA TYR A 246 2.31 -1.98 10.74
C TYR A 246 1.70 -0.60 10.50
N ASN A 247 0.90 -0.09 11.44
CA ASN A 247 0.31 1.24 11.35
C ASN A 247 1.34 2.37 11.45
N VAL A 248 2.41 2.20 12.26
CA VAL A 248 3.56 3.12 12.29
C VAL A 248 4.21 3.18 10.90
N GLY A 249 4.54 2.03 10.32
CA GLY A 249 5.14 1.94 8.98
C GLY A 249 4.24 2.52 7.88
N LEU A 250 2.94 2.23 7.92
CA LEU A 250 1.96 2.81 6.98
C LEU A 250 1.87 4.33 7.12
N CYS A 251 1.90 4.85 8.36
CA CYS A 251 1.89 6.29 8.59
C CYS A 251 3.18 6.96 8.10
N ALA A 252 4.34 6.33 8.28
CA ALA A 252 5.61 6.79 7.72
C ALA A 252 5.58 6.83 6.19
N LEU A 253 5.04 5.77 5.56
CA LEU A 253 4.88 5.66 4.11
C LEU A 253 4.03 6.81 3.55
N LEU A 254 2.88 7.08 4.17
CA LEU A 254 1.98 8.16 3.75
C LEU A 254 2.56 9.56 3.99
N ARG A 255 3.58 9.69 4.84
CA ARG A 255 4.34 10.92 5.06
C ARG A 255 5.58 11.03 4.17
N GLU A 256 5.74 10.10 3.23
CA GLU A 256 6.89 10.01 2.32
C GLU A 256 8.23 9.74 3.03
N ASP A 257 8.19 9.25 4.28
CA ASP A 257 9.36 8.73 4.99
C ASP A 257 9.55 7.24 4.63
N TYR A 258 10.07 7.02 3.42
CA TYR A 258 10.19 5.67 2.84
C TYR A 258 11.20 4.80 3.58
N GLU A 259 12.30 5.37 4.08
CA GLU A 259 13.31 4.64 4.85
C GLU A 259 12.74 4.18 6.21
N GLY A 260 12.04 5.08 6.91
CA GLY A 260 11.35 4.75 8.16
C GLY A 260 10.27 3.68 7.95
N ALA A 261 9.48 3.80 6.88
CA ALA A 261 8.47 2.80 6.54
C ALA A 261 9.08 1.41 6.27
N LEU A 262 10.18 1.35 5.51
CA LEU A 262 10.88 0.09 5.22
C LEU A 262 11.43 -0.57 6.47
N HIS A 263 12.03 0.21 7.38
CA HIS A 263 12.54 -0.32 8.64
C HIS A 263 11.44 -1.04 9.43
N GLU A 264 10.27 -0.40 9.57
CA GLU A 264 9.13 -0.99 10.27
C GLU A 264 8.58 -2.22 9.55
N PHE A 265 8.40 -2.16 8.22
CA PHE A 265 7.88 -3.30 7.48
C PHE A 265 8.80 -4.52 7.48
N LEU A 266 10.11 -4.33 7.33
CA LEU A 266 11.09 -5.42 7.37
C LEU A 266 11.08 -6.13 8.73
N SER A 267 10.82 -5.41 9.82
CA SER A 267 10.67 -6.01 11.16
C SER A 267 9.45 -6.96 11.26
N LEU A 268 8.45 -6.79 10.39
CA LEU A 268 7.20 -7.55 10.38
C LEU A 268 7.18 -8.68 9.35
N GLN A 269 8.20 -8.81 8.49
CA GLN A 269 8.19 -9.68 7.31
C GLN A 269 7.79 -11.12 7.66
N ASP A 270 8.31 -11.69 8.76
CA ASP A 270 8.10 -13.09 9.10
C ASP A 270 6.63 -13.39 9.42
N SER A 271 5.92 -12.37 9.92
CA SER A 271 4.51 -12.48 10.31
C SER A 271 3.54 -12.15 9.17
N MET A 272 3.96 -11.34 8.20
CA MET A 272 3.10 -10.82 7.13
C MET A 272 3.49 -11.29 5.72
N LYS A 273 4.51 -12.15 5.58
CA LYS A 273 5.00 -12.69 4.29
C LYS A 273 3.93 -13.35 3.41
N ALA A 274 2.80 -13.74 3.97
CA ALA A 274 1.68 -14.36 3.24
C ALA A 274 0.67 -13.34 2.69
N SER A 275 0.81 -12.05 2.99
CA SER A 275 -0.08 -10.99 2.51
C SER A 275 0.48 -10.28 1.30
N ALA A 276 -0.28 -10.30 0.21
CA ALA A 276 0.03 -9.52 -0.98
C ALA A 276 0.04 -8.01 -0.68
N LEU A 277 -0.93 -7.51 0.08
CA LEU A 277 -1.01 -6.10 0.49
C LEU A 277 0.27 -5.65 1.20
N PHE A 278 0.79 -6.45 2.14
CA PHE A 278 2.03 -6.16 2.84
C PHE A 278 3.21 -5.98 1.86
N TRP A 279 3.37 -6.91 0.92
CA TRP A 279 4.45 -6.83 -0.07
C TRP A 279 4.28 -5.68 -1.06
N VAL A 280 3.04 -5.33 -1.44
CA VAL A 280 2.76 -4.13 -2.25
C VAL A 280 3.17 -2.86 -1.52
N ARG A 281 2.92 -2.75 -0.20
CA ARG A 281 3.38 -1.60 0.62
C ARG A 281 4.89 -1.57 0.80
N CYS A 282 5.53 -2.73 0.97
CA CYS A 282 6.99 -2.83 0.99
C CYS A 282 7.59 -2.39 -0.36
N ALA A 283 6.98 -2.82 -1.48
CA ALA A 283 7.42 -2.44 -2.83
C ALA A 283 7.25 -0.94 -3.06
N GLU A 284 6.12 -0.36 -2.64
CA GLU A 284 5.86 1.08 -2.68
C GLU A 284 6.97 1.85 -1.96
N ALA A 285 7.28 1.48 -0.71
CA ALA A 285 8.33 2.12 0.07
C ALA A 285 9.73 1.93 -0.55
N ALA A 286 10.08 0.71 -0.95
CA ALA A 286 11.41 0.38 -1.48
C ALA A 286 11.70 1.08 -2.81
N VAL A 287 10.76 1.00 -3.76
CA VAL A 287 10.89 1.64 -5.07
C VAL A 287 10.91 3.16 -4.93
N SER A 288 10.07 3.73 -4.07
CA SER A 288 10.04 5.17 -3.85
C SER A 288 11.34 5.68 -3.23
N CYS A 289 11.93 4.92 -2.29
CA CYS A 289 13.26 5.20 -1.73
C CYS A 289 14.34 5.19 -2.82
N MET A 290 14.31 4.21 -3.74
CA MET A 290 15.25 4.15 -4.87
C MET A 290 15.09 5.37 -5.80
N GLN A 291 13.86 5.71 -6.16
CA GLN A 291 13.56 6.84 -7.04
C GLN A 291 13.96 8.17 -6.40
N GLN A 292 13.69 8.35 -5.11
CA GLN A 292 14.11 9.55 -4.37
C GLN A 292 15.64 9.66 -4.32
N GLY A 293 16.35 8.56 -4.06
CA GLY A 293 17.80 8.50 -4.10
C GLY A 293 18.36 8.83 -5.49
N ALA A 294 17.76 8.27 -6.54
CA ALA A 294 18.14 8.54 -7.93
C ALA A 294 17.93 10.01 -8.31
N ARG A 295 16.80 10.62 -7.93
CA ARG A 295 16.52 12.05 -8.16
C ARG A 295 17.53 12.95 -7.45
N LYS A 296 17.83 12.67 -6.18
CA LYS A 296 18.86 13.40 -5.40
C LYS A 296 20.22 13.30 -6.08
N GLN A 297 20.59 12.12 -6.57
CA GLN A 297 21.84 11.90 -7.29
C GLN A 297 21.88 12.68 -8.61
N CYS A 298 20.86 12.56 -9.45
CA CYS A 298 20.77 13.27 -10.73
C CYS A 298 20.87 14.78 -10.53
N ARG A 299 20.22 15.32 -9.49
CA ARG A 299 20.32 16.73 -9.13
C ARG A 299 21.75 17.13 -8.75
N ALA A 300 22.41 16.35 -7.88
CA ALA A 300 23.78 16.62 -7.48
C ALA A 300 24.77 16.55 -8.68
N ASP A 301 24.58 15.59 -9.58
CA ASP A 301 25.40 15.46 -10.79
C ASP A 301 25.15 16.62 -11.77
N TYR A 302 23.91 17.07 -11.92
CA TYR A 302 23.56 18.24 -12.70
C TYR A 302 24.20 19.53 -12.12
N GLU A 303 24.08 19.75 -10.81
CA GLU A 303 24.70 20.88 -10.11
C GLU A 303 26.23 20.86 -10.27
N ARG A 304 26.86 19.68 -10.20
CA ARG A 304 28.30 19.52 -10.46
C ARG A 304 28.66 19.91 -11.89
N GLN A 305 27.93 19.39 -12.88
CA GLN A 305 28.16 19.75 -14.29
C GLN A 305 28.01 21.26 -14.52
N GLN A 306 26.96 21.87 -13.97
CA GLN A 306 26.70 23.30 -14.08
C GLN A 306 27.84 24.13 -13.49
N ASN A 307 28.37 23.74 -12.33
CA ASN A 307 29.51 24.41 -11.72
C ASN A 307 30.76 24.30 -12.61
N THR A 308 31.05 23.11 -13.14
CA THR A 308 32.16 22.91 -14.09
C THR A 308 31.98 23.76 -15.35
N PHE A 309 30.77 23.85 -15.92
CA PHE A 309 30.50 24.70 -17.08
C PHE A 309 30.68 26.19 -16.75
N SER A 310 30.20 26.64 -15.60
CA SER A 310 30.38 28.02 -15.14
C SER A 310 31.86 28.38 -14.99
N GLU A 311 32.66 27.50 -14.39
CA GLU A 311 34.12 27.67 -14.28
C GLU A 311 34.80 27.72 -15.65
N MET A 312 34.40 26.85 -16.58
CA MET A 312 34.93 26.87 -17.96
C MET A 312 34.60 28.18 -18.69
N LEU A 313 33.37 28.68 -18.57
CA LEU A 313 32.96 29.96 -19.15
C LEU A 313 33.74 31.14 -18.54
N GLN A 314 33.89 31.16 -17.21
CA GLN A 314 34.65 32.20 -16.51
C GLN A 314 36.14 32.17 -16.84
N SER A 315 36.69 30.98 -17.14
CA SER A 315 38.09 30.82 -17.55
C SER A 315 38.39 31.33 -18.97
N GLY A 316 37.38 31.79 -19.73
CA GLY A 316 37.56 32.34 -21.07
C GLY A 316 37.91 31.31 -22.16
N LYS A 317 37.87 30.01 -21.85
CA LYS A 317 38.03 28.93 -22.83
C LYS A 317 36.71 28.67 -23.57
N VAL A 318 36.21 29.70 -24.27
CA VAL A 318 35.09 29.52 -25.20
C VAL A 318 35.65 28.90 -26.47
N TYR A 319 35.63 27.57 -26.55
CA TYR A 319 36.01 26.88 -27.78
C TYR A 319 35.01 27.26 -28.88
N SER A 320 35.56 27.67 -30.02
CA SER A 320 34.85 28.10 -31.24
C SER A 320 33.95 27.02 -31.86
N ASN A 321 33.96 25.82 -31.30
CA ASN A 321 33.06 24.74 -31.64
C ASN A 321 32.27 24.39 -30.39
N PHE A 322 31.11 25.02 -30.21
CA PHE A 322 29.99 24.36 -29.54
C PHE A 322 29.63 23.14 -30.42
N GLU A 323 30.45 22.09 -30.37
CA GLU A 323 29.97 20.75 -30.72
C GLU A 323 28.79 20.53 -29.78
N PHE A 324 27.61 20.42 -30.38
CA PHE A 324 26.33 20.18 -29.73
C PHE A 324 26.52 19.40 -28.44
N MET A 325 26.03 19.95 -27.32
CA MET A 325 25.87 19.20 -26.08
C MET A 325 25.31 17.83 -26.45
N LEU A 326 26.17 16.82 -26.33
CA LEU A 326 25.75 15.43 -26.42
C LEU A 326 24.68 15.27 -25.35
N LEU A 327 23.44 15.05 -25.81
CA LEU A 327 22.27 14.83 -24.99
C LEU A 327 22.61 13.78 -23.90
N PRO A 328 21.92 13.79 -22.74
CA PRO A 328 22.15 12.84 -21.65
C PRO A 328 22.10 11.33 -22.01
N SER A 329 21.79 10.99 -23.26
CA SER A 329 21.75 9.65 -23.84
C SER A 329 22.90 9.32 -24.81
N ALA A 330 23.83 10.25 -25.05
CA ALA A 330 25.04 9.97 -25.82
C ALA A 330 26.08 9.29 -24.92
N THR A 331 26.36 8.03 -25.22
CA THR A 331 27.35 7.21 -24.52
C THR A 331 28.75 7.82 -24.66
N THR A 332 29.26 8.36 -23.56
CA THR A 332 30.69 8.64 -23.40
C THR A 332 31.43 7.34 -23.11
N VAL A 333 32.51 7.10 -23.85
CA VAL A 333 33.51 6.07 -23.52
C VAL A 333 34.16 6.49 -22.19
N PRO A 334 34.15 5.65 -21.14
CA PRO A 334 34.70 6.04 -19.85
C PRO A 334 36.22 6.24 -19.96
N GLY A 335 36.66 7.49 -19.75
CA GLY A 335 38.02 7.82 -19.38
C GLY A 335 38.36 7.28 -17.98
N PRO A 336 39.65 7.17 -17.63
CA PRO A 336 40.11 6.32 -16.53
C PRO A 336 39.71 6.89 -15.17
N ALA A 337 38.91 6.10 -14.45
CA ALA A 337 38.79 5.97 -12.99
C ALA A 337 38.86 7.25 -12.14
N ALA A 338 37.68 7.77 -11.78
CA ALA A 338 37.39 8.13 -10.39
C ALA A 338 36.43 7.07 -9.83
N ILE A 339 36.98 5.86 -9.64
CA ILE A 339 36.34 4.86 -8.80
C ILE A 339 36.58 5.34 -7.36
N GLU A 340 35.59 5.98 -6.76
CA GLU A 340 35.40 5.88 -5.31
C GLU A 340 34.47 4.70 -5.07
N PRO A 341 34.96 3.53 -4.64
CA PRO A 341 34.10 2.46 -4.18
C PRO A 341 34.02 2.51 -2.66
N SER A 342 32.82 2.31 -2.10
CA SER A 342 32.54 1.10 -1.31
C SER A 342 31.35 1.16 -0.35
N ARG A 343 30.68 2.32 -0.14
CA ARG A 343 29.46 2.37 0.70
C ARG A 343 28.16 2.67 -0.06
N GLU A 344 28.14 3.70 -0.92
CA GLU A 344 26.91 4.05 -1.66
C GLU A 344 26.48 2.96 -2.66
N THR A 345 27.43 2.25 -3.26
CA THR A 345 27.14 1.12 -4.17
C THR A 345 26.54 -0.07 -3.44
N THR A 346 26.94 -0.32 -2.18
CA THR A 346 26.40 -1.42 -1.36
C THR A 346 25.01 -1.12 -0.82
N GLU A 347 24.73 0.13 -0.44
CA GLU A 347 23.40 0.54 0.03
C GLU A 347 22.38 0.56 -1.12
N LYS A 348 22.76 1.09 -2.30
CA LYS A 348 21.91 1.05 -3.51
C LYS A 348 21.59 -0.37 -3.95
N THR A 349 22.56 -1.28 -3.91
CA THR A 349 22.34 -2.69 -4.28
C THR A 349 21.49 -3.45 -3.26
N ALA A 350 21.64 -3.18 -1.95
CA ALA A 350 20.79 -3.76 -0.92
C ALA A 350 19.33 -3.29 -1.05
N LEU A 351 19.12 -1.99 -1.27
CA LEU A 351 17.77 -1.43 -1.47
C LEU A 351 17.11 -1.99 -2.74
N GLU A 352 17.88 -2.14 -3.83
CA GLU A 352 17.39 -2.79 -5.06
C GLU A 352 16.98 -4.24 -4.80
N GLN A 353 17.75 -5.00 -4.03
CA GLN A 353 17.39 -6.38 -3.66
C GLN A 353 16.10 -6.43 -2.84
N ILE A 354 15.92 -5.51 -1.89
CA ILE A 354 14.69 -5.40 -1.09
C ILE A 354 13.50 -5.07 -2.00
N ALA A 355 13.63 -4.09 -2.90
CA ALA A 355 12.58 -3.72 -3.85
C ALA A 355 12.22 -4.91 -4.76
N THR A 356 13.23 -5.64 -5.24
CA THR A 356 13.06 -6.84 -6.07
C THR A 356 12.31 -7.93 -5.35
N ALA A 357 12.72 -8.27 -4.12
CA ALA A 357 12.07 -9.28 -3.33
C ALA A 357 10.62 -8.90 -3.01
N ALA A 358 10.36 -7.63 -2.65
CA ALA A 358 9.02 -7.16 -2.36
C ALA A 358 8.10 -7.24 -3.59
N VAL A 359 8.55 -6.75 -4.75
CA VAL A 359 7.79 -6.84 -6.01
C VAL A 359 7.55 -8.29 -6.42
N GLN A 360 8.58 -9.13 -6.35
CA GLN A 360 8.46 -10.55 -6.70
C GLN A 360 7.48 -11.29 -5.78
N ASN A 361 7.55 -11.05 -4.47
CA ASN A 361 6.64 -11.67 -3.51
C ASN A 361 5.20 -11.19 -3.72
N ALA A 362 4.98 -9.90 -3.98
CA ALA A 362 3.66 -9.36 -4.31
C ALA A 362 3.09 -10.04 -5.57
N LEU A 363 3.84 -10.04 -6.67
CA LEU A 363 3.40 -10.65 -7.93
C LEU A 363 3.21 -12.17 -7.82
N PHE A 364 4.06 -12.87 -7.05
CA PHE A 364 3.92 -14.31 -6.83
C PHE A 364 2.62 -14.67 -6.11
N LEU A 365 2.19 -13.85 -5.16
CA LEU A 365 0.94 -14.05 -4.43
C LEU A 365 -0.29 -13.62 -5.25
N LEU A 366 -0.15 -12.61 -6.11
CA LEU A 366 -1.26 -12.02 -6.88
C LEU A 366 -1.46 -12.66 -8.26
N VAL A 367 -0.44 -13.30 -8.82
CA VAL A 367 -0.48 -13.92 -10.15
C VAL A 367 -0.17 -15.41 -10.02
N PRO A 368 -1.20 -16.27 -9.91
CA PRO A 368 -1.01 -17.71 -9.84
C PRO A 368 -0.32 -18.26 -11.09
N LYS A 369 0.39 -19.38 -10.93
CA LYS A 369 1.12 -20.01 -12.03
C LYS A 369 0.20 -20.28 -13.23
N GLY A 370 0.63 -19.80 -14.41
CA GLY A 370 -0.12 -19.96 -15.66
C GLY A 370 -1.08 -18.81 -15.99
N HIS A 371 -1.21 -17.82 -15.10
CA HIS A 371 -1.95 -16.59 -15.37
C HIS A 371 -1.03 -15.46 -15.85
N THR A 372 -1.51 -14.67 -16.80
CA THR A 372 -1.02 -13.32 -17.13
C THR A 372 -1.78 -12.26 -16.33
N PHE A 373 -1.37 -10.98 -16.38
CA PHE A 373 -2.06 -9.89 -15.69
C PHE A 373 -3.56 -9.89 -15.99
N CYS A 374 -3.94 -9.87 -17.27
CA CYS A 374 -5.35 -9.81 -17.68
C CYS A 374 -6.14 -11.03 -17.16
N SER A 375 -5.60 -12.24 -17.28
CA SER A 375 -6.30 -13.45 -16.82
C SER A 375 -6.38 -13.56 -15.30
N ALA A 376 -5.44 -12.96 -14.56
CA ALA A 376 -5.46 -12.91 -13.11
C ALA A 376 -6.52 -11.92 -12.62
N VAL A 377 -6.61 -10.75 -13.24
CA VAL A 377 -7.68 -9.77 -12.94
C VAL A 377 -9.06 -10.36 -13.21
N GLU A 378 -9.24 -11.08 -14.33
CA GLU A 378 -10.51 -11.74 -14.65
C GLU A 378 -10.86 -12.87 -13.65
N ALA A 379 -9.87 -13.65 -13.20
CA ALA A 379 -10.09 -14.75 -12.26
C ALA A 379 -10.25 -14.30 -10.80
N PHE A 380 -9.57 -13.22 -10.40
CA PHE A 380 -9.50 -12.73 -9.01
C PHE A 380 -9.79 -11.22 -8.94
N PRO A 381 -11.04 -10.79 -9.24
CA PRO A 381 -11.38 -9.36 -9.32
C PRO A 381 -11.23 -8.61 -7.98
N HIS A 382 -11.24 -9.31 -6.85
CA HIS A 382 -11.04 -8.70 -5.52
C HIS A 382 -9.59 -8.24 -5.29
N GLU A 383 -8.63 -8.81 -6.02
CA GLU A 383 -7.20 -8.45 -5.97
C GLU A 383 -6.79 -7.48 -7.09
N GLU A 384 -7.73 -7.08 -7.97
CA GLU A 384 -7.46 -6.25 -9.16
C GLU A 384 -6.64 -5.01 -8.81
N ALA A 385 -7.08 -4.23 -7.81
CA ALA A 385 -6.39 -3.01 -7.41
C ALA A 385 -4.97 -3.28 -6.92
N LEU A 386 -4.77 -4.31 -6.09
CA LEU A 386 -3.45 -4.66 -5.56
C LEU A 386 -2.50 -5.13 -6.66
N LEU A 387 -3.01 -5.91 -7.60
CA LEU A 387 -2.24 -6.36 -8.77
C LEU A 387 -1.85 -5.18 -9.68
N GLN A 388 -2.74 -4.21 -9.89
CA GLN A 388 -2.41 -2.99 -10.65
C GLN A 388 -1.27 -2.21 -10.00
N TYR A 389 -1.27 -2.03 -8.68
CA TYR A 389 -0.16 -1.36 -7.97
C TYR A 389 1.12 -2.20 -8.01
N ALA A 390 1.05 -3.52 -7.80
CA ALA A 390 2.22 -4.40 -7.86
C ALA A 390 2.91 -4.33 -9.24
N MET A 391 2.13 -4.37 -10.32
CA MET A 391 2.66 -4.22 -11.69
C MET A 391 3.26 -2.83 -11.93
N LEU A 392 2.65 -1.75 -11.40
CA LEU A 392 3.23 -0.42 -11.48
C LEU A 392 4.61 -0.35 -10.81
N TYR A 393 4.74 -0.91 -9.60
CA TYR A 393 6.03 -0.95 -8.88
C TYR A 393 7.06 -1.82 -9.59
N TRP A 394 6.64 -2.87 -10.30
CA TRP A 394 7.53 -3.63 -11.17
C TRP A 394 8.07 -2.77 -12.33
N VAL A 395 7.20 -2.05 -13.04
CA VAL A 395 7.63 -1.11 -14.10
C VAL A 395 8.62 -0.07 -13.56
N ALA A 396 8.32 0.51 -12.40
CA ALA A 396 9.17 1.51 -11.75
C ALA A 396 10.54 0.96 -11.30
N LEU A 397 10.59 -0.30 -10.84
CA LEU A 397 11.83 -1.00 -10.50
C LEU A 397 12.69 -1.23 -11.75
N GLU A 398 12.09 -1.72 -12.84
CA GLU A 398 12.82 -1.97 -14.09
C GLU A 398 13.35 -0.67 -14.73
N LEU A 399 12.61 0.44 -14.61
CA LEU A 399 13.11 1.77 -14.95
C LEU A 399 14.35 2.15 -14.14
N SER A 400 14.30 1.94 -12.82
CA SER A 400 15.42 2.25 -11.92
C SER A 400 16.66 1.41 -12.24
N ARG A 401 16.45 0.18 -12.73
CA ARG A 401 17.50 -0.73 -13.24
C ARG A 401 17.99 -0.41 -14.65
N ARG A 402 17.36 0.56 -15.33
CA ARG A 402 17.58 0.87 -16.75
C ARG A 402 17.27 -0.30 -17.69
N ASN A 403 16.40 -1.21 -17.26
CA ASN A 403 15.88 -2.28 -18.10
C ASN A 403 14.61 -1.79 -18.80
N TYR A 404 14.81 -0.84 -19.72
CA TYR A 404 13.72 -0.12 -20.38
C TYR A 404 12.83 -1.04 -21.22
N MET A 405 13.36 -2.15 -21.75
CA MET A 405 12.59 -3.15 -22.47
C MET A 405 11.53 -3.80 -21.58
N ALA A 406 11.93 -4.32 -20.41
CA ALA A 406 11.01 -4.95 -19.48
C ALA A 406 9.98 -3.96 -18.93
N ALA A 407 10.40 -2.72 -18.62
CA ALA A 407 9.49 -1.66 -18.19
C ALA A 407 8.42 -1.34 -19.25
N ALA A 408 8.82 -1.23 -20.52
CA ALA A 408 7.91 -0.95 -21.62
C ALA A 408 6.96 -2.13 -21.93
N GLU A 409 7.43 -3.38 -21.81
CA GLU A 409 6.61 -4.58 -22.03
C GLU A 409 5.56 -4.74 -20.92
N ALA A 410 5.98 -4.72 -19.65
CA ALA A 410 5.07 -4.84 -18.51
C ALA A 410 4.05 -3.68 -18.47
N GLY A 411 4.50 -2.46 -18.75
CA GLY A 411 3.59 -1.31 -18.79
C GLY A 411 2.61 -1.36 -19.96
N GLN A 412 3.02 -1.89 -21.12
CA GLN A 412 2.10 -2.09 -22.25
C GLN A 412 1.04 -3.16 -21.95
N GLU A 413 1.38 -4.22 -21.22
CA GLU A 413 0.41 -5.24 -20.76
C GLU A 413 -0.69 -4.59 -19.90
N MET A 414 -0.31 -3.76 -18.93
CA MET A 414 -1.26 -3.01 -18.10
C MET A 414 -2.12 -2.03 -18.92
N LEU A 415 -1.52 -1.28 -19.84
CA LEU A 415 -2.25 -0.32 -20.69
C LEU A 415 -3.24 -1.02 -21.62
N ASN A 416 -2.92 -2.22 -22.11
CA ASN A 416 -3.86 -3.02 -22.91
C ASN A 416 -5.03 -3.53 -22.05
N GLY A 417 -4.77 -3.87 -20.78
CA GLY A 417 -5.80 -4.26 -19.81
C GLY A 417 -6.73 -3.11 -19.41
N HIS A 418 -6.24 -1.85 -19.47
CA HIS A 418 -7.00 -0.65 -19.10
C HIS A 418 -8.34 -0.51 -19.83
N GLU A 419 -8.44 -0.97 -21.07
CA GLU A 419 -9.67 -0.90 -21.88
C GLU A 419 -10.82 -1.74 -21.27
N ARG A 420 -10.49 -2.83 -20.55
CA ARG A 420 -11.46 -3.72 -19.90
C ARG A 420 -11.56 -3.47 -18.40
N HIS A 421 -10.44 -3.12 -17.78
CA HIS A 421 -10.26 -2.95 -16.35
C HIS A 421 -9.63 -1.58 -16.08
N LEU A 422 -10.50 -0.59 -15.81
CA LEU A 422 -10.07 0.81 -15.71
C LEU A 422 -9.09 1.00 -14.56
N LEU A 423 -7.94 1.56 -14.90
CA LEU A 423 -6.89 1.95 -13.94
C LEU A 423 -7.31 3.23 -13.21
N PRO A 424 -6.99 3.36 -11.92
CA PRO A 424 -7.16 4.61 -11.18
C PRO A 424 -6.44 5.77 -11.88
N PRO A 425 -7.00 6.99 -11.93
CA PRO A 425 -6.39 8.11 -12.66
C PRO A 425 -4.94 8.41 -12.25
N ASN A 426 -4.63 8.29 -10.95
CA ASN A 426 -3.29 8.51 -10.42
C ASN A 426 -2.31 7.42 -10.87
N LEU A 427 -2.74 6.17 -10.86
CA LEU A 427 -1.95 5.03 -11.31
C LEU A 427 -1.73 5.08 -12.83
N HIS A 428 -2.79 5.40 -13.58
CA HIS A 428 -2.73 5.53 -15.03
C HIS A 428 -1.76 6.65 -15.47
N ALA A 429 -1.83 7.82 -14.84
CA ALA A 429 -0.91 8.92 -15.15
C ALA A 429 0.55 8.53 -14.87
N THR A 430 0.83 7.95 -13.69
CA THR A 430 2.17 7.47 -13.34
C THR A 430 2.69 6.40 -14.32
N LEU A 431 1.84 5.44 -14.70
CA LEU A 431 2.19 4.39 -15.66
C LEU A 431 2.57 4.96 -17.02
N LEU A 432 1.82 5.95 -17.53
CA LEU A 432 2.12 6.61 -18.80
C LEU A 432 3.47 7.33 -18.75
N ILE A 433 3.79 8.01 -17.64
CA ILE A 433 5.09 8.68 -17.45
C ILE A 433 6.21 7.64 -17.60
N TYR A 434 6.09 6.52 -16.88
CA TYR A 434 7.09 5.47 -16.88
C TYR A 434 7.25 4.77 -18.23
N VAL A 435 6.16 4.44 -18.91
CA VAL A 435 6.21 3.79 -20.23
C VAL A 435 6.81 4.72 -21.28
N VAL A 436 6.44 6.00 -21.27
CA VAL A 436 7.00 6.98 -22.22
C VAL A 436 8.49 7.20 -21.96
N GLU A 437 8.89 7.33 -20.70
CA GLU A 437 10.31 7.42 -20.31
C GLU A 437 11.11 6.21 -20.84
N ALA A 438 10.61 4.99 -20.62
CA ALA A 438 11.24 3.78 -21.15
C ALA A 438 11.37 3.79 -22.68
N LEU A 439 10.30 4.15 -23.39
CA LEU A 439 10.28 4.16 -24.86
C LEU A 439 11.20 5.24 -25.45
N VAL A 440 11.30 6.39 -24.81
CA VAL A 440 12.26 7.45 -25.19
C VAL A 440 13.69 6.94 -25.02
N HIS A 441 14.01 6.26 -23.92
CA HIS A 441 15.32 5.65 -23.70
C HIS A 441 15.65 4.50 -24.68
N LEU A 442 14.62 3.80 -25.17
CA LEU A 442 14.76 2.80 -26.24
C LEU A 442 14.86 3.39 -27.65
N ASN A 443 14.83 4.72 -27.77
CA ASN A 443 14.83 5.45 -29.05
C ASN A 443 13.64 5.06 -29.97
N ASP A 444 12.47 4.82 -29.38
CA ASP A 444 11.20 4.55 -30.10
C ASP A 444 10.13 5.62 -29.77
N PRO A 445 10.34 6.88 -30.20
CA PRO A 445 9.41 7.97 -29.90
C PRO A 445 8.07 7.83 -30.64
N ASP A 446 8.01 7.09 -31.75
CA ASP A 446 6.77 6.81 -32.47
C ASP A 446 5.81 5.95 -31.64
N ARG A 447 6.35 4.94 -30.96
CA ARG A 447 5.56 4.11 -30.04
C ARG A 447 5.14 4.90 -28.80
N ALA A 448 6.00 5.77 -28.27
CA ALA A 448 5.64 6.67 -27.17
C ALA A 448 4.45 7.58 -27.56
N MET A 449 4.50 8.16 -28.76
CA MET A 449 3.42 8.97 -29.32
C MET A 449 2.12 8.18 -29.51
N LYS A 450 2.18 6.93 -29.94
CA LYS A 450 0.99 6.05 -30.05
C LYS A 450 0.35 5.81 -28.69
N VAL A 451 1.15 5.58 -27.65
CA VAL A 451 0.66 5.41 -26.27
C VAL A 451 -0.03 6.69 -25.79
N LEU A 452 0.64 7.83 -25.90
CA LEU A 452 0.08 9.12 -25.45
C LEU A 452 -1.19 9.53 -26.20
N ARG A 453 -1.31 9.22 -27.50
CA ARG A 453 -2.51 9.54 -28.29
C ARG A 453 -3.72 8.64 -27.98
N ARG A 454 -3.49 7.43 -27.47
CA ARG A 454 -4.58 6.53 -27.04
C ARG A 454 -5.25 7.00 -25.75
N THR A 455 -4.54 7.80 -24.95
CA THR A 455 -5.08 8.35 -23.71
C THR A 455 -5.55 9.78 -23.90
N SER A 456 -6.79 10.07 -23.51
CA SER A 456 -7.27 11.46 -23.43
C SER A 456 -6.60 12.15 -22.24
N LEU A 457 -5.53 12.91 -22.47
CA LEU A 457 -4.86 13.68 -21.40
C LEU A 457 -5.83 14.66 -20.72
N SER A 458 -6.85 15.16 -21.44
CA SER A 458 -7.91 16.00 -20.86
C SER A 458 -8.75 15.29 -19.80
N SER A 459 -8.98 13.97 -19.91
CA SER A 459 -9.72 13.22 -18.88
C SER A 459 -8.90 12.97 -17.62
N LEU A 460 -7.58 13.19 -17.65
CA LEU A 460 -6.72 13.13 -16.47
C LEU A 460 -6.65 14.49 -15.74
N VAL A 461 -6.92 15.60 -16.44
CA VAL A 461 -6.96 16.97 -15.89
C VAL A 461 -8.31 17.30 -15.27
N SER A 462 -9.39 16.87 -15.93
CA SER A 462 -10.75 17.04 -15.44
C SER A 462 -11.07 15.90 -14.50
N GLY A 463 -10.79 16.06 -13.21
CA GLY A 463 -11.30 15.15 -12.19
C GLY A 463 -12.81 14.96 -12.36
N SER A 464 -13.34 13.81 -11.94
CA SER A 464 -14.80 13.64 -11.89
C SER A 464 -15.38 14.76 -11.02
N ASN A 465 -16.59 15.27 -11.33
CA ASN A 465 -17.23 16.38 -10.59
C ASN A 465 -17.33 16.18 -9.06
N ASN A 466 -17.05 14.97 -8.56
CA ASN A 466 -17.12 14.61 -7.15
C ASN A 466 -15.75 14.51 -6.44
N ASP A 467 -14.62 14.51 -7.15
CA ASP A 467 -13.27 14.44 -6.54
C ASP A 467 -12.35 15.51 -7.15
N PRO A 468 -11.95 16.55 -6.39
CA PRO A 468 -11.00 17.54 -6.88
C PRO A 468 -9.64 16.88 -7.13
N VAL A 469 -9.03 17.16 -8.28
CA VAL A 469 -7.69 16.67 -8.64
C VAL A 469 -6.66 17.19 -7.63
N ASP A 470 -5.97 16.27 -6.95
CA ASP A 470 -4.89 16.60 -6.01
C ASP A 470 -3.70 17.28 -6.73
N ALA A 471 -2.87 18.01 -5.98
CA ALA A 471 -1.73 18.74 -6.55
C ALA A 471 -0.70 17.82 -7.23
N ALA A 472 -0.47 16.62 -6.68
CA ALA A 472 0.45 15.64 -7.25
C ALA A 472 -0.05 15.10 -8.59
N GLN A 473 -1.36 14.91 -8.75
CA GLN A 473 -1.96 14.46 -9.99
C GLN A 473 -1.88 15.52 -11.08
N ARG A 474 -2.03 16.80 -10.72
CA ARG A 474 -1.77 17.91 -11.67
C ARG A 474 -0.31 17.91 -12.12
N SER A 475 0.63 17.78 -11.18
CA SER A 475 2.07 17.67 -11.47
C SER A 475 2.41 16.49 -12.38
N ARG A 476 1.78 15.31 -12.17
CA ARG A 476 1.95 14.15 -13.07
C ARG A 476 1.45 14.42 -14.48
N VAL A 477 0.29 15.06 -14.62
CA VAL A 477 -0.25 15.39 -15.95
C VAL A 477 0.61 16.43 -16.66
N GLU A 478 1.11 17.40 -15.92
CA GLU A 478 2.12 18.35 -16.37
C GLU A 478 3.38 17.66 -16.92
N ALA A 479 3.93 16.70 -16.18
CA ALA A 479 5.05 15.88 -16.65
C ALA A 479 4.72 15.09 -17.93
N LEU A 480 3.48 14.59 -18.07
CA LEU A 480 3.04 13.93 -19.31
C LEU A 480 3.01 14.88 -20.51
N PHE A 481 2.63 16.14 -20.32
CA PHE A 481 2.69 17.14 -21.39
C PHE A 481 4.14 17.47 -21.77
N VAL A 482 5.07 17.54 -20.81
CA VAL A 482 6.51 17.68 -21.11
C VAL A 482 6.99 16.48 -21.94
N ASN A 483 6.69 15.27 -21.51
CA ASN A 483 7.07 14.04 -22.22
C ASN A 483 6.46 13.98 -23.63
N LEU A 484 5.23 14.45 -23.80
CA LEU A 484 4.58 14.58 -25.11
C LEU A 484 5.32 15.58 -26.00
N THR A 485 5.68 16.76 -25.48
CA THR A 485 6.46 17.76 -26.21
C THR A 485 7.83 17.23 -26.62
N ILE A 486 8.54 16.55 -25.71
CA ILE A 486 9.83 15.91 -26.00
C ILE A 486 9.67 14.84 -27.09
N SER A 487 8.63 14.02 -27.02
CA SER A 487 8.37 12.99 -28.04
C SER A 487 8.10 13.62 -29.42
N HIS A 488 7.40 14.76 -29.48
CA HIS A 488 7.22 15.52 -30.72
C HIS A 488 8.53 16.13 -31.25
N ILE A 489 9.41 16.61 -30.38
CA ILE A 489 10.75 17.07 -30.76
C ILE A 489 11.56 15.91 -31.38
N LEU A 490 11.58 14.75 -30.71
CA LEU A 490 12.34 13.57 -31.15
C LEU A 490 11.83 12.99 -32.48
N THR A 491 10.54 13.14 -32.77
CA THR A 491 9.93 12.77 -34.07
C THR A 491 10.05 13.85 -35.15
N GLY A 492 10.68 14.99 -34.85
CA GLY A 492 10.84 16.12 -35.77
C GLY A 492 9.57 16.94 -36.00
N SER A 493 8.53 16.78 -35.17
CA SER A 493 7.25 17.49 -35.23
C SER A 493 7.27 18.81 -34.44
N TRP A 494 8.20 19.71 -34.78
CA TRP A 494 8.50 20.95 -34.04
C TRP A 494 7.29 21.87 -33.80
N ASN A 495 6.42 22.04 -34.79
CA ASN A 495 5.23 22.90 -34.67
C ASN A 495 4.21 22.36 -33.65
N GLN A 496 4.10 21.03 -33.55
CA GLN A 496 3.21 20.39 -32.58
C GLN A 496 3.79 20.49 -31.17
N ALA A 497 5.12 20.30 -31.02
CA ALA A 497 5.81 20.52 -29.77
C ALA A 497 5.59 21.93 -29.23
N HIS A 498 5.77 22.94 -30.09
CA HIS A 498 5.55 24.36 -29.74
C HIS A 498 4.10 24.65 -29.32
N SER A 499 3.11 24.19 -30.10
CA SER A 499 1.69 24.40 -29.78
C SER A 499 1.25 23.75 -28.46
N ILE A 500 1.78 22.56 -28.13
CA ILE A 500 1.47 21.87 -26.88
C ILE A 500 2.09 22.60 -25.70
N MET A 501 3.34 23.03 -25.85
CA MET A 501 4.06 23.77 -24.83
C MET A 501 3.39 25.12 -24.53
N GLU A 502 3.00 25.86 -25.56
CA GLU A 502 2.26 27.12 -25.42
C GLU A 502 0.92 26.90 -24.70
N SER A 503 0.20 25.82 -25.02
CA SER A 503 -1.06 25.48 -24.34
C SER A 503 -0.87 25.12 -22.87
N LEU A 504 0.23 24.43 -22.53
CA LEU A 504 0.56 24.06 -21.15
C LEU A 504 0.92 25.32 -20.33
N LEU A 505 1.83 26.14 -20.85
CA LEU A 505 2.23 27.40 -20.22
C LEU A 505 1.03 28.31 -20.03
N ARG A 506 0.16 28.44 -21.04
CA ARG A 506 -1.07 29.22 -20.94
C ARG A 506 -1.98 28.70 -19.83
N LYS A 507 -2.15 27.38 -19.68
CA LYS A 507 -2.94 26.81 -18.58
C LYS A 507 -2.31 27.06 -17.21
N ILE A 508 -0.99 26.97 -17.10
CA ILE A 508 -0.27 27.24 -15.85
C ILE A 508 -0.39 28.73 -15.45
N TYR A 509 -0.30 29.64 -16.41
CA TYR A 509 -0.35 31.08 -16.15
C TYR A 509 -1.77 31.68 -16.12
N GLU A 510 -2.74 31.16 -16.88
CA GLU A 510 -4.13 31.68 -16.95
C GLU A 510 -5.09 31.06 -15.92
N VAL A 511 -4.76 29.90 -15.32
CA VAL A 511 -5.51 29.32 -14.18
C VAL A 511 -5.03 29.89 -12.84
N ALA A 512 -4.43 31.08 -12.84
CA ALA A 512 -4.21 31.88 -11.64
C ALA A 512 -5.31 32.94 -11.48
N PRO A 513 -6.57 32.59 -11.11
CA PRO A 513 -7.52 33.59 -10.68
C PRO A 513 -7.08 34.10 -9.30
N ALA A 514 -7.02 35.42 -9.17
CA ALA A 514 -6.80 36.12 -7.91
C ALA A 514 -7.86 35.68 -6.88
N GLY A 515 -7.53 34.72 -6.02
CA GLY A 515 -8.37 34.34 -4.87
C GLY A 515 -8.52 32.86 -4.52
N ALA A 516 -7.96 31.90 -5.28
CA ALA A 516 -7.91 30.50 -4.84
C ALA A 516 -6.50 30.16 -4.33
N ALA A 517 -6.42 29.45 -3.19
CA ALA A 517 -5.17 29.05 -2.55
C ALA A 517 -4.15 28.50 -3.57
N GLU A 518 -2.94 29.04 -3.49
CA GLU A 518 -1.86 29.07 -4.47
C GLU A 518 -1.53 27.72 -5.12
N TYR A 519 -1.69 27.61 -6.44
CA TYR A 519 -0.91 26.67 -7.24
C TYR A 519 0.23 27.43 -7.89
N THR A 520 1.43 27.27 -7.34
CA THR A 520 2.68 27.60 -8.03
C THR A 520 3.32 26.27 -8.42
N PRO A 521 3.64 26.02 -9.70
CA PRO A 521 4.33 24.79 -10.06
C PRO A 521 5.66 24.74 -9.32
N GLU A 522 6.07 23.53 -8.93
CA GLU A 522 7.36 23.34 -8.26
C GLU A 522 8.49 23.95 -9.09
N ARG A 523 9.49 24.50 -8.40
CA ARG A 523 10.59 25.24 -9.00
C ARG A 523 11.28 24.45 -10.13
N ASP A 524 11.46 23.16 -9.94
CA ASP A 524 12.12 22.27 -10.90
C ASP A 524 11.26 22.06 -12.16
N THR A 525 9.94 22.04 -12.01
CA THR A 525 8.99 21.95 -13.12
C THR A 525 8.97 23.25 -13.91
N MET A 526 8.91 24.41 -13.23
CA MET A 526 9.04 25.73 -13.87
C MET A 526 10.36 25.88 -14.63
N PHE A 527 11.44 25.40 -14.04
CA PHE A 527 12.76 25.40 -14.67
C PHE A 527 12.76 24.56 -15.95
N THR A 528 12.19 23.35 -15.90
CA THR A 528 12.05 22.46 -17.06
C THR A 528 11.25 23.13 -18.18
N TYR A 529 10.15 23.81 -17.83
CA TYR A 529 9.33 24.54 -18.79
C TYR A 529 10.11 25.65 -19.49
N CYS A 530 10.77 26.51 -18.72
CA CYS A 530 11.51 27.62 -19.29
C CYS A 530 12.67 27.13 -20.17
N ILE A 531 13.38 26.05 -19.80
CA ILE A 531 14.45 25.48 -20.63
C ILE A 531 13.90 24.88 -21.92
N LEU A 532 12.81 24.12 -21.84
CA LEU A 532 12.21 23.49 -23.02
C LEU A 532 11.76 24.56 -24.02
N GLU A 533 11.22 25.67 -23.52
CA GLU A 533 10.80 26.81 -24.35
C GLU A 533 12.00 27.54 -24.98
N VAL A 534 13.07 27.77 -24.21
CA VAL A 534 14.33 28.30 -24.76
C VAL A 534 14.84 27.41 -25.89
N PHE A 535 14.83 26.09 -25.71
CA PHE A 535 15.26 25.15 -26.73
C PHE A 535 14.37 25.21 -27.99
N LEU A 536 13.05 25.24 -27.82
CA LEU A 536 12.10 25.32 -28.94
C LEU A 536 12.24 26.63 -29.72
N GLU A 537 12.37 27.77 -29.04
CA GLU A 537 12.57 29.08 -29.68
C GLU A 537 13.92 29.16 -30.41
N LEU A 538 14.99 28.61 -29.83
CA LEU A 538 16.28 28.50 -30.51
C LEU A 538 16.24 27.59 -31.73
N ALA A 539 15.53 26.45 -31.66
CA ALA A 539 15.35 25.54 -32.79
C ALA A 539 14.60 26.19 -33.96
N GLN A 540 13.74 27.18 -33.69
CA GLN A 540 13.06 28.00 -34.70
C GLN A 540 13.88 29.22 -35.16
N GLY A 541 15.04 29.49 -34.56
CA GLY A 541 15.89 30.64 -34.86
C GLY A 541 15.49 31.94 -34.15
N ASN A 542 14.55 31.89 -33.21
CA ASN A 542 14.03 33.06 -32.49
C ASN A 542 14.90 33.40 -31.27
N GLN A 543 16.08 33.97 -31.51
CA GLN A 543 17.06 34.26 -30.46
C GLN A 543 16.55 35.26 -29.40
N GLU A 544 15.74 36.25 -29.80
CA GLU A 544 15.21 37.27 -28.88
C GLU A 544 14.23 36.67 -27.87
N LYS A 545 13.28 35.84 -28.32
CA LYS A 545 12.33 35.14 -27.44
C LYS A 545 13.03 34.14 -26.54
N ALA A 546 14.03 33.42 -27.05
CA ALA A 546 14.85 32.54 -26.23
C ALA A 546 15.56 33.33 -25.11
N ALA A 547 16.07 34.54 -25.39
CA ALA A 547 16.66 35.40 -24.37
C ALA A 547 15.63 35.88 -23.32
N GLU A 548 14.41 36.24 -23.74
CA GLU A 548 13.32 36.60 -22.82
C GLU A 548 12.95 35.44 -21.88
N TRP A 549 12.89 34.21 -22.40
CA TRP A 549 12.63 33.03 -21.58
C TRP A 549 13.79 32.70 -20.64
N MET A 550 15.04 32.86 -21.09
CA MET A 550 16.21 32.70 -20.21
C MET A 550 16.19 33.67 -19.02
N LEU A 551 15.70 34.91 -19.21
CA LEU A 551 15.57 35.89 -18.13
C LEU A 551 14.53 35.50 -17.07
N LYS A 552 13.56 34.65 -17.42
CA LYS A 552 12.55 34.11 -16.50
C LYS A 552 13.07 32.91 -15.71
N ILE A 553 14.22 32.35 -16.07
CA ILE A 553 14.85 31.25 -15.32
C ILE A 553 15.48 31.82 -14.04
N THR A 554 14.88 31.54 -12.89
CA THR A 554 15.46 31.88 -11.58
C THR A 554 16.50 30.84 -11.17
N TRP A 555 17.75 31.13 -11.50
CA TRP A 555 18.93 30.32 -11.15
C TRP A 555 19.36 30.41 -9.67
N SER A 556 18.68 31.20 -8.83
CA SER A 556 19.12 31.52 -7.47
C SER A 556 18.87 30.39 -6.46
N ILE A 557 19.95 29.72 -6.03
CA ILE A 557 20.08 28.69 -4.98
C ILE A 557 18.95 28.68 -3.96
#